data_AF-A0A653CHG7-F1
#
_entry.id   AF-A0A653CHG7-F1
#
_cell.length_a   1.000
_cell.length_b   1.000
_cell.length_c   1.000
_cell.angle_alpha   90.00
_cell.angle_beta   90.00
_cell.angle_gamma   90.00
#
_symmetry.space_group_name_H-M   'P 1'
#
loop_
_entity.id
_entity.type
_entity.pdbx_description
1 polymer ?
#
loop_
_entity_poly.entity_id
_entity_poly.type
_entity_poly.pdbx_seq_one_letter_code
_entity_poly.pdbx_strand_id
1 'polypeptide(L)'
;MRNVVSQTDYSFADFKFLQHFEISNEDATNGLCFQETYIPEEMLVNILSWVPPAILLNLSLVCKKWNNIVKSNRLWRDIHKRKKANCKLKRLPWYVYFSYHTTNSFKNLINNGNGQEHHKHWKVSRKNMFHYTKKLQIENPPRGTDPLPSNVPDFNGHTSCFVTSSENPRLAQEIPLFKKRLLCYIMREFRPRIYCSAWMASRFDNESVHQLMIKGYNSPDCNNDSLIFCMSKEKPFLCENMDKSLIREQWKDGWDLWNCIHHQKILTLKKQGYHRKQLCFN
;
A
#
# COMPACT_ATOMS: atom_id res chain seq x y z
N MET A 1 -22.33 -28.19 -33.53
CA MET A 1 -21.53 -26.95 -33.56
C MET A 1 -21.53 -26.35 -32.16
N ARG A 2 -20.37 -26.31 -31.49
CA ARG A 2 -20.22 -25.70 -30.17
C ARG A 2 -20.13 -24.19 -30.35
N ASN A 3 -21.09 -23.44 -29.83
CA ASN A 3 -20.99 -21.99 -29.73
C ASN A 3 -19.91 -21.66 -28.70
N VAL A 4 -18.76 -21.24 -29.21
CA VAL A 4 -17.70 -20.59 -28.43
C VAL A 4 -18.23 -19.21 -28.08
N VAL A 5 -18.64 -19.02 -26.82
CA VAL A 5 -18.92 -17.70 -26.28
C VAL A 5 -17.61 -16.92 -26.32
N SER A 6 -17.58 -15.87 -27.14
CA SER A 6 -16.46 -14.94 -27.23
C SER A 6 -16.15 -14.37 -25.85
N GLN A 7 -14.86 -14.41 -25.48
CA GLN A 7 -14.34 -13.68 -24.34
C GLN A 7 -14.72 -12.21 -24.53
N THR A 8 -15.69 -11.75 -23.74
CA THR A 8 -16.02 -10.33 -23.67
C THR A 8 -14.89 -9.63 -22.93
N ASP A 9 -14.24 -8.69 -23.62
CA ASP A 9 -13.29 -7.75 -23.06
C ASP A 9 -14.00 -6.90 -22.00
N TYR A 10 -14.00 -7.35 -20.75
CA TYR A 10 -14.47 -6.55 -19.63
C TYR A 10 -13.46 -5.42 -19.38
N SER A 11 -13.77 -4.25 -19.93
CA SER A 11 -13.13 -2.98 -19.59
C SER A 11 -13.11 -2.81 -18.06
N PHE A 12 -11.95 -2.45 -17.50
CA PHE A 12 -11.86 -2.18 -16.05
C PHE A 12 -12.67 -0.92 -15.65
N ALA A 13 -13.10 -0.11 -16.62
CA ALA A 13 -13.89 1.10 -16.38
C ALA A 13 -15.29 0.79 -15.84
N ASP A 14 -15.83 -0.39 -16.15
CA ASP A 14 -17.21 -0.77 -15.82
C ASP A 14 -17.33 -1.66 -14.58
N PHE A 15 -16.19 -2.02 -13.95
CA PHE A 15 -16.22 -2.84 -12.75
C PHE A 15 -16.91 -2.12 -11.59
N LYS A 16 -18.06 -2.66 -11.17
CA LYS A 16 -18.76 -2.32 -9.94
C LYS A 16 -19.00 -3.60 -9.14
N PHE A 17 -18.87 -3.50 -7.83
CA PHE A 17 -19.31 -4.59 -6.96
C PHE A 17 -20.83 -4.75 -7.09
N LEU A 18 -21.28 -5.99 -7.21
CA LEU A 18 -22.70 -6.33 -7.14
C LEU A 18 -23.29 -5.77 -5.85
N GLN A 19 -24.48 -5.18 -5.98
CA GLN A 19 -25.26 -4.70 -4.84
C GLN A 19 -25.77 -5.87 -4.00
N HIS A 20 -26.35 -5.56 -2.84
CA HIS A 20 -26.99 -6.56 -1.99
C HIS A 20 -28.08 -7.30 -2.77
N PHE A 21 -28.17 -8.60 -2.55
CA PHE A 21 -29.27 -9.39 -3.09
C PHE A 21 -30.55 -9.06 -2.35
N GLU A 22 -31.65 -8.90 -3.09
CA GLU A 22 -32.99 -8.90 -2.51
C GLU A 22 -33.31 -10.31 -2.01
N ILE A 23 -33.82 -10.38 -0.78
CA ILE A 23 -34.19 -11.63 -0.12
C ILE A 23 -35.71 -11.70 -0.14
N SER A 24 -36.27 -12.71 -0.81
CA SER A 24 -37.72 -12.95 -0.79
C SER A 24 -38.17 -13.38 0.60
N ASN A 25 -39.46 -13.25 0.90
CA ASN A 25 -40.02 -13.71 2.18
C ASN A 25 -39.79 -15.22 2.39
N GLU A 26 -39.81 -16.00 1.31
CA GLU A 26 -39.53 -17.44 1.32
C GLU A 26 -38.08 -17.75 1.69
N ASP A 27 -37.12 -16.90 1.28
CA ASP A 27 -35.70 -17.04 1.56
C ASP A 27 -35.27 -16.36 2.88
N ALA A 28 -36.20 -15.76 3.63
CA ALA A 28 -35.88 -14.86 4.74
C ALA A 28 -35.02 -15.51 5.84
N THR A 29 -35.26 -16.80 6.10
CA THR A 29 -34.57 -17.63 7.11
C THR A 29 -33.47 -18.51 6.52
N ASN A 30 -33.31 -18.55 5.18
CA ASN A 30 -32.32 -19.38 4.52
C ASN A 30 -30.90 -18.96 4.96
N GLY A 31 -30.13 -19.92 5.46
CA GLY A 31 -28.80 -19.70 6.04
C GLY A 31 -28.78 -19.20 7.48
N LEU A 32 -29.94 -19.06 8.14
CA LEU A 32 -30.03 -18.71 9.56
C LEU A 32 -30.41 -19.92 10.44
N CYS A 33 -30.79 -21.06 9.85
CA CYS A 33 -31.14 -22.27 10.60
C CYS A 33 -29.99 -23.29 10.58
N PHE A 34 -29.61 -23.79 11.76
CA PHE A 34 -28.61 -24.84 11.94
C PHE A 34 -29.21 -25.96 12.79
N GLN A 35 -29.30 -27.18 12.25
CA GLN A 35 -29.91 -28.33 12.94
C GLN A 35 -31.25 -27.94 13.60
N GLU A 36 -32.16 -27.38 12.80
CA GLU A 36 -33.51 -26.93 13.22
C GLU A 36 -33.52 -25.76 14.21
N THR A 37 -32.36 -25.24 14.63
CA THR A 37 -32.25 -24.09 15.52
C THR A 37 -32.09 -22.81 14.70
N TYR A 38 -32.98 -21.84 14.92
CA TYR A 38 -32.85 -20.50 14.35
C TYR A 38 -31.76 -19.71 15.07
N ILE A 39 -30.83 -19.14 14.29
CA ILE A 39 -29.77 -18.26 14.77
C ILE A 39 -30.04 -16.84 14.24
N PRO A 40 -30.20 -15.83 15.13
CA PRO A 40 -30.35 -14.45 14.72
C PRO A 40 -29.19 -13.97 13.84
N GLU A 41 -29.47 -13.08 12.89
CA GLU A 41 -28.46 -12.55 11.96
C GLU A 41 -27.28 -11.89 12.72
N GLU A 42 -27.54 -11.21 13.82
CA GLU A 42 -26.54 -10.63 14.72
C GLU A 42 -25.54 -11.67 15.22
N MET A 43 -26.05 -12.86 15.59
CA MET A 43 -25.22 -13.95 16.09
C MET A 43 -24.40 -14.54 14.96
N LEU A 44 -24.98 -14.69 13.75
CA LEU A 44 -24.23 -15.14 12.58
C LEU A 44 -23.13 -14.15 12.20
N VAL A 45 -23.38 -12.83 12.21
CA VAL A 45 -22.35 -11.79 12.00
C VAL A 45 -21.25 -11.93 13.04
N ASN A 46 -21.60 -12.12 14.32
CA ASN A 46 -20.62 -12.32 15.38
C ASN A 46 -19.78 -13.58 15.14
N ILE A 47 -20.40 -14.72 14.80
CA ILE A 47 -19.70 -15.97 14.48
C ILE A 47 -18.75 -15.77 13.29
N LEU A 48 -19.25 -15.22 12.18
CA LEU A 48 -18.46 -14.98 10.97
C LEU A 48 -17.31 -14.01 11.20
N SER A 49 -17.43 -13.07 12.14
CA SER A 49 -16.32 -12.16 12.45
C SER A 49 -15.09 -12.87 13.04
N TRP A 50 -15.25 -14.11 13.55
CA TRP A 50 -14.14 -14.96 14.03
C TRP A 50 -13.46 -15.76 12.92
N VAL A 51 -14.07 -15.83 11.75
CA VAL A 51 -13.53 -16.57 10.60
C VAL A 51 -12.35 -15.79 9.98
N PRO A 52 -11.26 -16.48 9.58
CA PRO A 52 -10.16 -15.84 8.87
C PRO A 52 -10.62 -15.05 7.63
N PRO A 53 -10.25 -13.76 7.47
CA PRO A 53 -10.68 -12.93 6.35
C PRO A 53 -10.41 -13.50 4.96
N ALA A 54 -9.36 -14.32 4.81
CA ALA A 54 -8.98 -14.93 3.55
C ALA A 54 -10.05 -15.88 2.98
N ILE A 55 -10.85 -16.54 3.84
CA ILE A 55 -11.86 -17.51 3.42
C ILE A 55 -13.29 -16.97 3.49
N LEU A 56 -13.51 -15.80 4.09
CA LEU A 56 -14.85 -15.20 4.24
C LEU A 56 -15.57 -15.03 2.91
N LEU A 57 -14.86 -14.66 1.84
CA LEU A 57 -15.50 -14.51 0.53
C LEU A 57 -16.05 -15.83 -0.03
N ASN A 58 -15.47 -16.97 0.33
CA ASN A 58 -16.00 -18.28 -0.08
C ASN A 58 -17.35 -18.54 0.59
N LEU A 59 -17.53 -18.05 1.83
CA LEU A 59 -18.79 -18.17 2.55
C LEU A 59 -19.91 -17.33 1.91
N SER A 60 -19.58 -16.36 1.06
CA SER A 60 -20.58 -15.62 0.27
C SER A 60 -21.29 -16.49 -0.78
N LEU A 61 -20.80 -17.69 -1.05
CA LEU A 61 -21.38 -18.64 -2.01
C LEU A 61 -22.43 -19.57 -1.38
N VAL A 62 -22.58 -19.57 -0.05
CA VAL A 62 -23.51 -20.45 0.67
C VAL A 62 -24.97 -20.13 0.31
N CYS A 63 -25.38 -18.87 0.49
CA CYS A 63 -26.70 -18.38 0.11
C CYS A 63 -26.69 -16.85 -0.03
N LYS A 64 -27.79 -16.28 -0.55
CA LYS A 64 -27.95 -14.82 -0.71
C LYS A 64 -27.78 -14.06 0.60
N LYS A 65 -28.31 -14.59 1.71
CA LYS A 65 -28.19 -14.01 3.06
C LYS A 65 -26.73 -13.92 3.50
N TRP A 66 -26.00 -15.03 3.39
CA TRP A 66 -24.56 -15.05 3.72
C TRP A 66 -23.75 -14.14 2.80
N ASN A 67 -24.11 -14.05 1.52
CA ASN A 67 -23.49 -13.10 0.59
C ASN A 67 -23.61 -11.66 1.08
N ASN A 68 -24.83 -11.25 1.45
CA ASN A 68 -25.12 -9.92 1.99
C ASN A 68 -24.35 -9.66 3.30
N ILE A 69 -24.34 -10.63 4.23
CA ILE A 69 -23.63 -10.51 5.51
C ILE A 69 -22.12 -10.39 5.29
N VAL A 70 -21.53 -11.27 4.47
CA VAL A 70 -20.10 -11.28 4.15
C VAL A 70 -19.66 -9.97 3.50
N LYS A 71 -20.51 -9.35 2.68
CA LYS A 71 -20.24 -8.06 2.03
C LYS A 71 -20.77 -6.86 2.82
N SER A 72 -21.25 -7.06 4.05
CA SER A 72 -21.76 -5.97 4.88
C SER A 72 -20.63 -5.18 5.52
N ASN A 73 -20.80 -3.85 5.63
CA ASN A 73 -19.84 -3.02 6.36
C ASN A 73 -19.79 -3.36 7.86
N ARG A 74 -20.86 -3.93 8.42
CA ARG A 74 -20.95 -4.32 9.83
C ARG A 74 -19.91 -5.40 10.15
N LEU A 75 -19.94 -6.52 9.43
CA LEU A 75 -19.01 -7.63 9.63
C LEU A 75 -17.55 -7.18 9.60
N TRP A 76 -17.16 -6.42 8.57
CA TRP A 76 -15.78 -6.00 8.39
C TRP A 76 -15.29 -4.98 9.41
N ARG A 77 -16.19 -4.13 9.92
CA ARG A 77 -15.89 -3.22 11.03
C ARG A 77 -15.64 -3.98 12.33
N ASP A 78 -16.39 -5.06 12.57
CA ASP A 78 -16.24 -5.89 13.77
C ASP A 78 -14.93 -6.70 13.71
N ILE A 79 -14.60 -7.28 12.55
CA ILE A 79 -13.30 -7.92 12.28
C ILE A 79 -12.15 -6.93 12.54
N HIS A 80 -12.26 -5.71 12.01
CA HIS A 80 -11.20 -4.70 12.12
C HIS A 80 -11.00 -4.24 13.57
N LYS A 81 -12.10 -3.94 14.29
CA LYS A 81 -12.07 -3.56 15.72
C LYS A 81 -11.39 -4.63 16.57
N ARG A 82 -11.71 -5.90 16.34
CA ARG A 82 -11.14 -7.01 17.11
C ARG A 82 -9.64 -7.12 16.92
N LYS A 83 -9.15 -6.98 15.68
CA LYS A 83 -7.71 -7.08 15.37
C LYS A 83 -6.92 -5.83 15.73
N LYS A 84 -7.56 -4.65 15.72
CA LYS A 84 -6.96 -3.37 16.11
C LYS A 84 -7.84 -2.66 17.13
N ALA A 85 -7.69 -3.11 18.38
CA ALA A 85 -8.30 -2.42 19.52
C ALA A 85 -7.90 -0.93 19.50
N ASN A 86 -8.85 -0.06 19.84
CA ASN A 86 -8.66 1.40 19.91
C ASN A 86 -8.43 2.14 18.57
N CYS A 87 -8.59 1.49 17.42
CA CYS A 87 -8.54 2.18 16.12
C CYS A 87 -9.85 2.95 15.82
N LYS A 88 -9.73 4.21 15.38
CA LYS A 88 -10.87 4.99 14.87
C LYS A 88 -11.39 4.38 13.57
N LEU A 89 -12.57 3.73 13.64
CA LEU A 89 -13.21 3.15 12.47
C LEU A 89 -13.56 4.20 11.43
N LYS A 90 -13.18 3.93 10.18
CA LYS A 90 -13.53 4.75 9.04
C LYS A 90 -14.78 4.18 8.36
N ARG A 91 -15.61 5.05 7.78
CA ARG A 91 -16.76 4.64 6.97
C ARG A 91 -16.27 4.20 5.57
N LEU A 92 -15.70 3.00 5.50
CA LEU A 92 -15.15 2.42 4.28
C LEU A 92 -15.95 1.21 3.85
N PRO A 93 -16.06 0.96 2.54
CA PRO A 93 -16.67 -0.27 2.05
C PRO A 93 -15.91 -1.52 2.52
N TRP A 94 -16.66 -2.60 2.67
CA TRP A 94 -16.17 -3.91 3.07
C TRP A 94 -14.90 -4.35 2.34
N TYR A 95 -14.80 -4.10 1.03
CA TYR A 95 -13.68 -4.58 0.21
C TYR A 95 -12.36 -3.88 0.53
N VAL A 96 -12.39 -2.68 1.14
CA VAL A 96 -11.20 -1.99 1.63
C VAL A 96 -10.65 -2.71 2.85
N TYR A 97 -11.53 -3.06 3.81
CA TYR A 97 -11.16 -3.85 4.98
C TYR A 97 -10.73 -5.27 4.60
N PHE A 98 -11.40 -5.90 3.63
CA PHE A 98 -10.97 -7.16 3.06
C PHE A 98 -9.54 -7.05 2.53
N SER A 99 -9.26 -6.08 1.65
CA SER A 99 -7.92 -5.88 1.10
C SER A 99 -6.87 -5.62 2.18
N TYR A 100 -7.22 -4.85 3.21
CA TYR A 100 -6.36 -4.59 4.37
C TYR A 100 -5.99 -5.86 5.15
N HIS A 101 -6.96 -6.75 5.35
CA HIS A 101 -6.76 -7.94 6.17
C HIS A 101 -6.25 -9.17 5.40
N THR A 102 -6.35 -9.19 4.07
CA THR A 102 -5.96 -10.35 3.24
C THR A 102 -4.74 -10.11 2.36
N THR A 103 -4.25 -8.88 2.24
CA THR A 103 -3.13 -8.54 1.36
C THR A 103 -2.08 -7.69 2.05
N ASN A 104 -0.85 -7.70 1.54
CA ASN A 104 0.21 -6.78 1.97
C ASN A 104 0.14 -5.41 1.26
N SER A 105 -1.06 -4.97 0.85
CA SER A 105 -1.22 -3.72 0.08
C SER A 105 -1.14 -2.46 0.94
N PHE A 106 -1.30 -2.59 2.26
CA PHE A 106 -1.31 -1.49 3.24
C PHE A 106 -0.13 -1.55 4.22
N LYS A 107 0.92 -2.30 3.87
CA LYS A 107 2.19 -2.35 4.60
C LYS A 107 3.27 -1.65 3.78
N ASN A 108 4.48 -1.52 4.33
CA ASN A 108 5.64 -1.06 3.55
C ASN A 108 5.78 -1.92 2.28
N LEU A 109 5.76 -1.27 1.13
CA LEU A 109 5.83 -1.90 -0.18
C LEU A 109 7.28 -1.98 -0.70
N ILE A 110 8.21 -1.32 -0.01
CA ILE A 110 9.64 -1.40 -0.31
C ILE A 110 10.21 -2.67 0.30
N ASN A 111 10.86 -3.47 -0.52
CA ASN A 111 11.60 -4.66 -0.08
C ASN A 111 13.07 -4.31 0.13
N ASN A 112 13.68 -4.89 1.17
CA ASN A 112 15.10 -4.73 1.49
C ASN A 112 15.51 -3.24 1.62
N GLY A 113 14.73 -2.45 2.38
CA GLY A 113 14.99 -1.03 2.56
C GLY A 113 16.28 -0.70 3.31
N ASN A 114 16.77 -1.62 4.14
CA ASN A 114 17.97 -1.49 4.96
C ASN A 114 19.22 -2.16 4.35
N GLY A 115 19.10 -2.82 3.19
CA GLY A 115 20.25 -3.47 2.53
C GLY A 115 20.73 -4.76 3.18
N GLN A 116 19.97 -5.35 4.11
CA GLN A 116 20.28 -6.63 4.75
C GLN A 116 20.42 -7.77 3.72
N GLU A 117 19.64 -7.73 2.64
CA GLU A 117 19.74 -8.67 1.51
C GLU A 117 20.64 -8.13 0.38
N HIS A 118 21.66 -7.36 0.74
CA HIS A 118 22.53 -6.64 -0.19
C HIS A 118 21.74 -5.77 -1.18
N HIS A 119 21.97 -5.92 -2.48
CA HIS A 119 21.28 -5.15 -3.53
C HIS A 119 20.03 -5.86 -4.06
N LYS A 120 19.57 -6.94 -3.44
CA LYS A 120 18.38 -7.67 -3.89
C LYS A 120 17.16 -6.75 -3.86
N HIS A 121 16.30 -6.89 -4.88
CA HIS A 121 15.11 -6.06 -5.13
C HIS A 121 15.38 -4.62 -5.61
N TRP A 122 16.64 -4.19 -5.73
CA TRP A 122 17.00 -2.86 -6.20
C TRP A 122 17.61 -2.90 -7.60
N LYS A 123 17.14 -2.01 -8.48
CA LYS A 123 17.82 -1.69 -9.74
C LYS A 123 18.88 -0.63 -9.45
N VAL A 124 20.14 -1.00 -9.65
CA VAL A 124 21.27 -0.08 -9.49
C VAL A 124 21.58 0.54 -10.85
N SER A 125 21.24 1.82 -11.04
CA SER A 125 21.61 2.54 -12.26
C SER A 125 23.01 3.10 -12.10
N ARG A 126 23.93 2.67 -12.97
CA ARG A 126 25.29 3.20 -13.08
C ARG A 126 25.39 3.94 -14.42
N LYS A 127 25.70 5.23 -14.40
CA LYS A 127 26.27 5.86 -15.60
C LYS A 127 27.74 5.43 -15.64
N ASN A 128 28.16 4.86 -16.76
CA ASN A 128 29.51 4.43 -17.12
C ASN A 128 29.94 3.05 -16.59
N MET A 129 30.32 2.20 -17.55
CA MET A 129 30.50 0.75 -17.46
C MET A 129 31.98 0.36 -17.34
N PHE A 130 32.76 1.07 -16.53
CA PHE A 130 34.16 0.73 -16.31
C PHE A 130 34.48 0.82 -14.81
N HIS A 131 35.02 -0.26 -14.26
CA HIS A 131 35.31 -0.54 -12.85
C HIS A 131 34.16 -1.11 -12.02
N TYR A 132 34.23 -2.43 -11.89
CA TYR A 132 33.38 -3.29 -11.08
C TYR A 132 33.47 -2.94 -9.57
N THR A 133 32.34 -3.18 -8.89
CA THR A 133 32.18 -3.55 -7.47
C THR A 133 32.52 -2.60 -6.31
N LYS A 134 33.21 -1.46 -6.46
CA LYS A 134 33.60 -0.65 -5.26
C LYS A 134 32.60 0.41 -4.76
N LYS A 135 31.53 0.73 -5.51
CA LYS A 135 30.88 2.07 -5.46
C LYS A 135 29.55 2.19 -4.69
N LEU A 136 28.89 1.07 -4.40
CA LEU A 136 27.72 1.01 -3.52
C LEU A 136 27.93 -0.21 -2.62
N GLN A 137 28.13 0.05 -1.33
CA GLN A 137 28.49 -0.96 -0.34
C GLN A 137 27.38 -1.10 0.68
N ILE A 138 27.40 -2.21 1.41
CA ILE A 138 26.57 -2.41 2.59
C ILE A 138 27.47 -2.31 3.79
N GLU A 139 27.10 -1.46 4.73
CA GLU A 139 27.71 -1.44 6.05
C GLU A 139 26.74 -2.05 7.05
N ASN A 140 27.28 -2.82 7.99
CA ASN A 140 26.52 -3.40 9.08
C ASN A 140 27.43 -3.60 10.30
N PRO A 141 27.36 -2.73 11.33
CA PRO A 141 26.59 -1.49 11.37
C PRO A 141 27.20 -0.36 10.51
N PRO A 142 26.48 0.76 10.28
CA PRO A 142 27.02 1.97 9.68
C PRO A 142 28.30 2.43 10.39
N ARG A 143 29.26 2.95 9.62
CA ARG A 143 30.53 3.50 10.12
C ARG A 143 30.60 5.00 9.90
N GLY A 144 31.14 5.71 10.89
CA GLY A 144 31.34 7.15 10.83
C GLY A 144 30.05 7.96 10.97
N THR A 145 28.99 7.36 11.50
CA THR A 145 27.72 8.01 11.81
C THR A 145 27.09 7.32 13.03
N ASP A 146 26.02 7.88 13.58
CA ASP A 146 25.30 7.31 14.71
C ASP A 146 24.71 5.93 14.36
N PRO A 147 24.59 5.02 15.34
CA PRO A 147 23.96 3.73 15.10
C PRO A 147 22.50 3.90 14.68
N LEU A 148 22.00 2.98 13.84
CA LEU A 148 20.58 2.92 13.49
C LEU A 148 19.74 2.64 14.76
N PRO A 149 18.63 3.36 14.97
CA PRO A 149 17.79 3.17 16.15
C PRO A 149 17.10 1.80 16.10
N SER A 150 17.34 0.97 17.11
CA SER A 150 16.84 -0.41 17.18
C SER A 150 15.33 -0.53 17.39
N ASN A 151 14.68 0.55 17.82
CA ASN A 151 13.25 0.61 18.11
C ASN A 151 12.38 1.05 16.91
N VAL A 152 12.98 1.41 15.77
CA VAL A 152 12.22 1.83 14.58
C VAL A 152 11.75 0.60 13.79
N PRO A 153 10.42 0.40 13.61
CA PRO A 153 9.88 -0.78 12.94
C PRO A 153 10.40 -0.98 11.51
N ASP A 154 10.72 0.10 10.79
CA ASP A 154 11.20 0.06 9.41
C ASP A 154 12.53 -0.69 9.25
N PHE A 155 13.35 -0.75 10.31
CA PHE A 155 14.62 -1.48 10.30
C PHE A 155 14.48 -2.94 10.68
N ASN A 156 13.35 -3.35 11.27
CA ASN A 156 13.06 -4.73 11.67
C ASN A 156 14.20 -5.35 12.51
N GLY A 157 14.80 -4.57 13.40
CA GLY A 157 15.93 -4.99 14.25
C GLY A 157 17.28 -5.13 13.54
N HIS A 158 17.37 -4.79 12.24
CA HIS A 158 18.63 -4.81 11.50
C HIS A 158 19.35 -3.47 11.56
N THR A 159 20.67 -3.52 11.57
CA THR A 159 21.56 -2.35 11.60
C THR A 159 22.33 -2.17 10.31
N SER A 160 21.92 -2.80 9.21
CA SER A 160 22.56 -2.61 7.91
C SER A 160 22.09 -1.32 7.24
N CYS A 161 22.93 -0.73 6.39
CA CYS A 161 22.54 0.36 5.50
C CYS A 161 23.28 0.31 4.15
N PHE A 162 22.72 1.01 3.16
CA PHE A 162 23.40 1.29 1.90
C PHE A 162 24.35 2.47 2.06
N VAL A 163 25.58 2.32 1.57
CA VAL A 163 26.61 3.36 1.60
C VAL A 163 27.07 3.68 0.19
N THR A 164 26.98 4.97 -0.15
CA THR A 164 27.30 5.51 -1.48
C THR A 164 28.71 6.08 -1.50
N SER A 165 29.45 5.84 -2.59
CA SER A 165 30.68 6.58 -2.90
C SER A 165 30.39 7.90 -3.63
N SER A 166 31.42 8.72 -3.87
CA SER A 166 31.34 10.06 -4.47
C SER A 166 30.75 10.13 -5.89
N GLU A 167 30.50 9.01 -6.57
CA GLU A 167 30.04 8.97 -7.96
C GLU A 167 28.49 8.93 -8.13
N ASN A 168 27.72 9.44 -7.17
CA ASN A 168 26.25 9.58 -7.26
C ASN A 168 25.48 8.32 -7.72
N PRO A 169 25.67 7.16 -7.05
CA PRO A 169 24.92 5.94 -7.39
C PRO A 169 23.42 6.12 -7.16
N ARG A 170 22.59 5.53 -8.03
CA ARG A 170 21.13 5.57 -7.92
C ARG A 170 20.55 4.18 -7.67
N LEU A 171 19.79 4.08 -6.60
CA LEU A 171 18.95 2.92 -6.27
C LEU A 171 17.51 3.20 -6.65
N ALA A 172 16.88 2.27 -7.37
CA ALA A 172 15.48 2.35 -7.73
C ALA A 172 14.76 1.01 -7.50
N GLN A 173 13.53 1.07 -6.98
CA GLN A 173 12.64 -0.08 -6.90
C GLN A 173 11.29 0.30 -7.52
N GLU A 174 10.79 -0.57 -8.39
CA GLU A 174 9.49 -0.41 -9.03
C GLU A 174 8.45 -1.26 -8.29
N ILE A 175 7.34 -0.63 -7.91
CA ILE A 175 6.24 -1.30 -7.21
C ILE A 175 5.10 -1.52 -8.22
N PRO A 176 4.93 -2.73 -8.78
CA PRO A 176 3.88 -3.00 -9.76
C PRO A 176 2.52 -3.09 -9.07
N LEU A 177 1.75 -1.98 -9.11
CA LEU A 177 0.39 -1.96 -8.55
C LEU A 177 -0.62 -2.75 -9.41
N PHE A 178 -0.42 -2.81 -10.73
CA PHE A 178 -1.35 -3.46 -11.68
C PHE A 178 -1.62 -4.94 -11.39
N LYS A 179 -0.66 -5.65 -10.77
CA LYS A 179 -0.83 -7.04 -10.35
C LYS A 179 -1.85 -7.21 -9.20
N LYS A 180 -2.25 -6.11 -8.56
CA LYS A 180 -3.17 -6.09 -7.42
C LYS A 180 -4.49 -5.42 -7.82
N ARG A 181 -5.36 -6.13 -8.57
CA ARG A 181 -6.61 -5.58 -9.14
C ARG A 181 -7.49 -4.84 -8.13
N LEU A 182 -7.69 -5.40 -6.94
CA LEU A 182 -8.48 -4.77 -5.89
C LEU A 182 -7.81 -3.49 -5.34
N LEU A 183 -6.48 -3.50 -5.18
CA LEU A 183 -5.74 -2.30 -4.80
C LEU A 183 -5.86 -1.23 -5.88
N CYS A 184 -5.73 -1.56 -7.16
CA CYS A 184 -5.94 -0.61 -8.26
C CYS A 184 -7.33 0.03 -8.20
N TYR A 185 -8.36 -0.79 -7.94
CA TYR A 185 -9.71 -0.28 -7.76
C TYR A 185 -9.81 0.69 -6.58
N ILE A 186 -9.24 0.35 -5.41
CA ILE A 186 -9.21 1.21 -4.22
C ILE A 186 -8.44 2.52 -4.49
N MET A 187 -7.29 2.43 -5.16
CA MET A 187 -6.47 3.60 -5.53
C MET A 187 -7.25 4.55 -6.44
N ARG A 188 -7.98 4.00 -7.42
CA ARG A 188 -8.80 4.76 -8.37
C ARG A 188 -9.98 5.44 -7.68
N GLU A 189 -10.71 4.68 -6.87
CA GLU A 189 -11.94 5.13 -6.22
C GLU A 189 -11.64 6.18 -5.15
N PHE A 190 -10.71 5.88 -4.25
CA PHE A 190 -10.49 6.71 -3.05
C PHE A 190 -9.30 7.64 -3.15
N ARG A 191 -8.38 7.44 -4.11
CA ARG A 191 -7.13 8.21 -4.24
C ARG A 191 -6.43 8.40 -2.88
N PRO A 192 -6.11 7.31 -2.18
CA PRO A 192 -5.51 7.41 -0.86
C PRO A 192 -4.17 8.14 -0.94
N ARG A 193 -3.78 8.78 0.16
CA ARG A 193 -2.45 9.38 0.29
C ARG A 193 -1.38 8.29 0.20
N ILE A 194 -0.39 8.51 -0.63
CA ILE A 194 0.82 7.68 -0.64
C ILE A 194 1.87 8.39 0.21
N TYR A 195 2.37 7.67 1.21
CA TYR A 195 3.47 8.10 2.06
C TYR A 195 4.75 7.41 1.58
N CYS A 196 5.80 8.20 1.45
CA CYS A 196 7.14 7.71 1.18
C CYS A 196 8.10 8.40 2.14
N SER A 197 8.97 7.62 2.75
CA SER A 197 10.01 8.12 3.64
C SER A 197 11.32 7.41 3.37
N ALA A 198 12.41 8.07 3.75
CA ALA A 198 13.75 7.49 3.69
C ALA A 198 14.58 7.97 4.88
N TRP A 199 15.37 7.05 5.42
CA TRP A 199 16.35 7.32 6.48
C TRP A 199 17.73 7.50 5.85
N MET A 200 18.37 8.62 6.17
CA MET A 200 19.64 9.01 5.56
C MET A 200 20.57 9.63 6.61
N ALA A 201 21.86 9.34 6.51
CA ALA A 201 22.89 9.98 7.31
C ALA A 201 24.14 10.22 6.45
N SER A 202 24.87 11.29 6.77
CA SER A 202 26.22 11.55 6.26
C SER A 202 27.22 11.10 7.31
N ARG A 203 28.45 10.79 6.89
CA ARG A 203 29.53 10.58 7.85
C ARG A 203 29.96 11.90 8.48
N PHE A 204 30.52 11.84 9.68
CA PHE A 204 31.01 13.03 10.39
C PHE A 204 32.14 13.77 9.64
N ASP A 205 32.89 13.04 8.80
CA ASP A 205 34.06 13.53 8.05
C ASP A 205 33.75 13.92 6.61
N ASN A 206 32.50 13.78 6.16
CA ASN A 206 32.15 14.01 4.76
C ASN A 206 30.76 14.61 4.59
N GLU A 207 30.67 15.63 3.74
CA GLU A 207 29.38 16.15 3.30
C GLU A 207 28.81 15.27 2.20
N SER A 208 27.53 14.91 2.31
CA SER A 208 26.82 14.21 1.25
C SER A 208 25.49 14.86 0.92
N VAL A 209 25.11 14.75 -0.34
CA VAL A 209 23.81 15.21 -0.84
C VAL A 209 22.95 14.00 -1.13
N HIS A 210 21.76 13.98 -0.55
CA HIS A 210 20.81 12.91 -0.75
C HIS A 210 19.64 13.37 -1.61
N GLN A 211 19.17 12.51 -2.52
CA GLN A 211 18.02 12.80 -3.38
C GLN A 211 17.03 11.64 -3.37
N LEU A 212 15.79 11.92 -2.98
CA LEU A 212 14.66 11.00 -3.10
C LEU A 212 13.78 11.42 -4.29
N MET A 213 13.52 10.50 -5.21
CA MET A 213 12.69 10.74 -6.39
C MET A 213 11.56 9.72 -6.47
N ILE A 214 10.32 10.21 -6.55
CA ILE A 214 9.12 9.36 -6.63
C ILE A 214 8.41 9.65 -7.95
N LYS A 215 8.28 8.61 -8.77
CA LYS A 215 7.58 8.65 -10.06
C LYS A 215 6.45 7.64 -10.07
N GLY A 216 5.26 8.10 -10.46
CA GLY A 216 4.21 7.20 -10.92
C GLY A 216 4.43 6.92 -12.41
N TYR A 217 4.04 5.74 -12.86
CA TYR A 217 4.10 5.37 -14.27
C TYR A 217 2.74 4.82 -14.68
N ASN A 218 2.37 5.08 -15.93
CA ASN A 218 1.24 4.42 -16.57
C ASN A 218 1.78 3.17 -17.25
N SER A 219 1.03 2.06 -17.20
CA SER A 219 1.41 0.88 -18.00
C SER A 219 1.04 1.12 -19.47
N PRO A 220 1.99 0.99 -20.42
CA PRO A 220 1.69 1.08 -21.85
C PRO A 220 0.88 -0.12 -22.38
N ASP A 221 0.85 -1.25 -21.67
CA ASP A 221 0.09 -2.45 -22.04
C ASP A 221 -1.40 -2.39 -21.70
N CYS A 222 -1.93 -1.19 -21.40
CA CYS A 222 -3.36 -0.94 -21.35
C CYS A 222 -3.89 -0.63 -22.76
N ASN A 223 -3.49 -1.42 -23.76
CA ASN A 223 -4.03 -1.35 -25.11
C ASN A 223 -5.42 -1.98 -25.12
N ASN A 224 -6.43 -1.16 -24.80
CA ASN A 224 -7.83 -1.20 -25.26
C ASN A 224 -8.64 -0.25 -24.37
N ASP A 225 -8.70 1.02 -24.77
CA ASP A 225 -9.70 2.04 -24.40
C ASP A 225 -10.14 2.20 -22.93
N SER A 226 -9.33 1.75 -21.97
CA SER A 226 -9.71 1.71 -20.55
C SER A 226 -8.69 2.42 -19.66
N LEU A 227 -8.91 3.73 -19.47
CA LEU A 227 -8.38 4.59 -18.40
C LEU A 227 -6.94 5.09 -18.57
N ILE A 228 -6.89 6.22 -19.27
CA ILE A 228 -5.81 7.20 -19.24
C ILE A 228 -5.56 7.66 -17.78
N PHE A 229 -4.44 7.23 -17.20
CA PHE A 229 -3.90 7.85 -15.99
C PHE A 229 -3.17 9.15 -16.38
N CYS A 230 -3.90 10.26 -16.55
CA CYS A 230 -3.25 11.56 -16.68
C CYS A 230 -2.71 11.98 -15.30
N MET A 231 -1.50 11.55 -14.96
CA MET A 231 -0.67 12.35 -14.06
C MET A 231 -0.23 13.57 -14.85
N SER A 232 -0.42 14.77 -14.30
CA SER A 232 -0.01 16.00 -14.98
C SER A 232 1.44 15.90 -15.43
N LYS A 233 1.72 16.47 -16.62
CA LYS A 233 3.07 16.79 -17.11
C LYS A 233 3.75 17.85 -16.22
N GLU A 234 3.72 17.68 -14.91
CA GLU A 234 4.53 18.49 -14.02
C GLU A 234 5.92 17.86 -13.97
N LYS A 235 6.93 18.70 -14.22
CA LYS A 235 8.35 18.36 -14.15
C LYS A 235 8.60 17.49 -12.91
N PRO A 236 9.51 16.49 -12.97
CA PRO A 236 9.97 15.83 -11.75
C PRO A 236 10.40 16.93 -10.77
N PHE A 237 9.72 17.01 -9.62
CA PHE A 237 10.10 17.97 -8.60
C PHE A 237 11.45 17.50 -8.04
N LEU A 238 12.52 18.22 -8.37
CA LEU A 238 13.77 18.11 -7.64
C LEU A 238 13.53 18.72 -6.27
N CYS A 239 13.69 17.94 -5.21
CA CYS A 239 14.02 18.55 -3.92
C CYS A 239 15.49 18.99 -4.04
N GLU A 240 15.69 20.17 -4.62
CA GLU A 240 16.98 20.86 -4.57
C GLU A 240 17.02 21.62 -3.24
N ASN A 241 18.02 21.28 -2.43
CA ASN A 241 18.47 22.00 -1.24
C ASN A 241 17.39 22.26 -0.17
N MET A 242 17.20 21.30 0.73
CA MET A 242 16.77 21.68 2.08
C MET A 242 18.02 22.11 2.88
N ASP A 243 18.03 23.38 3.27
CA ASP A 243 19.08 23.97 4.10
C ASP A 243 19.18 23.21 5.43
N LYS A 244 20.41 22.84 5.82
CA LYS A 244 20.71 22.15 7.09
C LYS A 244 20.20 22.96 8.29
N SER A 245 20.05 24.27 8.16
CA SER A 245 19.49 25.17 9.19
C SER A 245 18.00 24.90 9.46
N LEU A 246 17.21 24.60 8.43
CA LEU A 246 15.76 24.40 8.54
C LEU A 246 15.41 23.06 9.21
N ILE A 247 16.27 22.05 9.03
CA ILE A 247 16.16 20.74 9.70
C ILE A 247 16.47 20.88 11.21
N ARG A 248 17.43 21.75 11.58
CA ARG A 248 17.83 21.99 12.98
C ARG A 248 16.77 22.71 13.80
N GLU A 249 15.96 23.59 13.21
CA GLU A 249 14.92 24.32 13.94
C GLU A 249 13.64 23.51 14.16
N GLN A 250 13.34 22.53 13.30
CA GLN A 250 12.06 21.80 13.34
C GLN A 250 12.03 20.65 14.37
N TRP A 251 13.18 20.24 14.90
CA TRP A 251 13.33 19.14 15.87
C TRP A 251 14.31 19.53 16.98
N LYS A 252 13.84 20.28 17.98
CA LYS A 252 14.65 20.68 19.14
C LYS A 252 14.85 19.58 20.19
N ASP A 253 14.18 18.44 20.07
CA ASP A 253 14.22 17.36 21.06
C ASP A 253 14.58 16.02 20.39
N GLY A 254 15.88 15.71 20.29
CA GLY A 254 16.39 14.40 19.87
C GLY A 254 17.61 14.50 18.96
N TRP A 255 18.79 14.27 19.52
CA TRP A 255 20.09 14.34 18.82
C TRP A 255 20.41 13.02 18.12
N ASP A 256 19.70 12.71 17.03
CA ASP A 256 20.07 11.63 16.11
C ASP A 256 20.44 12.22 14.73
N LEU A 257 21.66 11.97 14.22
CA LEU A 257 22.09 12.43 12.89
C LEU A 257 21.36 11.75 11.71
N TRP A 258 20.53 10.74 12.00
CA TRP A 258 19.65 10.09 11.04
C TRP A 258 18.41 10.95 10.77
N ASN A 259 18.37 11.54 9.59
CA ASN A 259 17.23 12.35 9.17
C ASN A 259 16.22 11.48 8.44
N CYS A 260 14.97 11.47 8.93
CA CYS A 260 13.86 10.85 8.22
C CYS A 260 13.17 11.89 7.32
N ILE A 261 13.41 11.81 6.02
CA ILE A 261 12.74 12.68 5.05
C ILE A 261 11.38 12.09 4.73
N HIS A 262 10.32 12.83 5.05
CA HIS A 262 8.94 12.44 4.75
C HIS A 262 8.42 13.16 3.50
N HIS A 263 7.80 12.43 2.60
CA HIS A 263 7.04 12.99 1.50
C HIS A 263 5.63 12.40 1.46
N GLN A 264 4.64 13.28 1.40
CA GLN A 264 3.25 12.90 1.22
C GLN A 264 2.78 13.38 -0.15
N LYS A 265 2.50 12.44 -1.05
CA LYS A 265 1.92 12.78 -2.35
C LYS A 265 0.45 12.39 -2.37
N ILE A 266 -0.42 13.39 -2.59
CA ILE A 266 -1.80 13.15 -3.00
C ILE A 266 -1.75 12.91 -4.51
N LEU A 267 -1.93 11.67 -4.96
CA LEU A 267 -2.13 11.41 -6.37
C LEU A 267 -3.52 11.91 -6.79
N THR A 268 -3.56 13.13 -7.32
CA THR A 268 -4.82 13.73 -7.78
C THR A 268 -5.15 13.19 -9.18
N LEU A 269 -5.99 12.14 -9.28
CA LEU A 269 -6.57 11.78 -10.59
C LEU A 269 -7.63 12.84 -10.93
N LYS A 270 -7.37 13.72 -11.89
CA LYS A 270 -8.41 14.64 -12.39
C LYS A 270 -9.51 13.81 -13.04
N LYS A 271 -10.68 13.75 -12.40
CA LYS A 271 -11.95 13.42 -13.02
C LYS A 271 -12.82 14.67 -12.85
N GLN A 272 -13.29 15.25 -13.95
CA GLN A 272 -14.23 16.37 -13.88
C GLN A 272 -15.47 15.92 -13.11
N GLY A 273 -15.83 16.66 -12.07
CA GLY A 273 -17.03 16.43 -11.28
C GLY A 273 -16.87 15.44 -10.12
N TYR A 274 -17.36 15.89 -8.96
CA TYR A 274 -17.68 15.16 -7.73
C TYR A 274 -16.65 15.10 -6.57
N HIS A 275 -17.23 15.26 -5.39
CA HIS A 275 -16.64 15.65 -4.11
C HIS A 275 -15.58 14.68 -3.55
N ARG A 276 -14.55 15.27 -2.91
CA ARG A 276 -13.43 14.60 -2.21
C ARG A 276 -13.91 13.80 -0.99
N LYS A 277 -13.58 12.51 -0.92
CA LYS A 277 -13.47 11.75 0.34
C LYS A 277 -12.01 11.33 0.51
N GLN A 278 -11.37 11.79 1.59
CA GLN A 278 -9.94 11.60 1.81
C GLN A 278 -9.67 10.36 2.68
N LEU A 279 -8.78 9.49 2.21
CA LEU A 279 -8.28 8.34 2.96
C LEU A 279 -6.87 8.59 3.51
N CYS A 280 -6.70 8.38 4.81
CA CYS A 280 -5.40 8.18 5.47
C CYS A 280 -5.43 6.80 6.12
N PHE A 281 -4.34 6.04 6.11
CA PHE A 281 -4.17 4.89 7.00
C PHE A 281 -3.05 5.24 7.97
N ASN A 282 -3.27 5.00 9.26
CA ASN A 282 -2.25 5.03 10.29
C ASN A 282 -1.94 3.57 10.68
#